data_AF-A0A191ZXW3-F1
#
_entry.id   AF-A0A191ZXW3-F1
#
_cell.length_a   1.000
_cell.length_b   1.000
_cell.length_c   1.000
_cell.angle_alpha   90.00
_cell.angle_beta   90.00
_cell.angle_gamma   90.00
#
_symmetry.space_group_name_H-M   'P 1'
#
loop_
_entity.id
_entity.type
_entity.pdbx_description
1 polymer ?
#
loop_
_entity_poly.entity_id
_entity_poly.type
_entity_poly.pdbx_seq_one_letter_code
_entity_poly.pdbx_strand_id
1 'polypeptide(L)'
;MRASLALYHATWSPTEQIPERAIGTLIRDEFGALDPDLRGRTDRSIASLRFDSDDWRASAYVQHYNWNLLSNFTFYLDDPVNGDQLQQVDKRLNRPGCCGGRLV
;
A
#
# COMPACT_ATOMS: atom_id res chain seq x y z
N MET A 1 -7.92 28.33 -10.58
CA MET A 1 -6.87 27.33 -10.31
C MET A 1 -7.15 26.62 -8.99
N ARG A 2 -6.94 25.31 -8.92
CA ARG A 2 -7.09 24.50 -7.71
C ARG A 2 -5.84 23.65 -7.49
N ALA A 3 -5.40 23.55 -6.25
CA ALA A 3 -4.29 22.72 -5.83
C ALA A 3 -4.72 21.85 -4.64
N SER A 4 -4.19 20.64 -4.57
CA SER A 4 -4.40 19.76 -3.41
C SER A 4 -3.17 18.91 -3.14
N LEU A 5 -3.00 18.60 -1.86
CA LEU A 5 -1.96 17.72 -1.33
C LEU A 5 -2.64 16.68 -0.44
N ALA A 6 -2.37 15.41 -0.68
CA ALA A 6 -2.81 14.30 0.15
C ALA A 6 -1.57 13.54 0.66
N LEU A 7 -1.46 13.41 1.98
CA LEU A 7 -0.40 12.69 2.65
C LEU A 7 -1.03 11.53 3.43
N TYR A 8 -0.43 10.36 3.32
CA TYR A 8 -0.85 9.17 4.02
C TYR A 8 0.38 8.46 4.58
N HIS A 9 0.36 8.21 5.88
CA HIS A 9 1.35 7.43 6.60
C HIS A 9 0.59 6.46 7.49
N ALA A 10 0.90 5.17 7.36
CA ALA A 10 0.33 4.15 8.21
C ALA A 10 1.33 3.02 8.46
N THR A 11 1.29 2.53 9.69
CA THR A 11 1.83 1.23 10.08
C THR A 11 0.66 0.33 10.43
N TRP A 12 0.78 -0.95 10.12
CA TRP A 12 -0.29 -1.92 10.30
C TRP A 12 0.30 -3.32 10.47
N SER A 13 -0.51 -4.24 10.99
CA SER A 13 -0.15 -5.66 11.11
C SER A 13 -1.01 -6.45 10.12
N PRO A 14 -0.42 -7.15 9.14
CA PRO A 14 -1.18 -7.99 8.22
C PRO A 14 -1.81 -9.17 8.97
N THR A 15 -3.07 -9.47 8.65
CA THR A 15 -3.66 -10.79 8.88
C THR A 15 -3.47 -11.60 7.60
N GLU A 16 -2.61 -12.62 7.65
CA GLU A 16 -2.35 -13.45 6.48
C GLU A 16 -3.42 -14.50 6.25
N GLN A 17 -3.26 -15.26 5.18
CA GLN A 17 -4.10 -16.43 4.95
C GLN A 17 -3.84 -17.43 6.07
N ILE A 18 -4.86 -17.68 6.88
CA ILE A 18 -4.84 -18.64 7.98
C ILE A 18 -5.68 -19.86 7.60
N PRO A 19 -5.21 -21.10 7.87
CA PRO A 19 -6.05 -22.27 7.68
C PRO A 19 -7.18 -22.29 8.72
N GLU A 20 -8.40 -22.60 8.29
CA GLU A 20 -9.59 -22.58 9.17
C GLU A 20 -9.42 -23.41 10.45
N ARG A 21 -8.72 -24.55 10.37
CA ARG A 21 -8.41 -25.42 11.53
C ARG A 21 -7.62 -24.74 12.66
N ALA A 22 -6.95 -23.62 12.37
CA ALA A 22 -6.21 -22.85 13.37
C ALA A 22 -7.14 -22.00 14.24
N ILE A 23 -8.35 -21.68 13.76
CA ILE A 23 -9.35 -20.89 14.49
C ILE A 23 -9.92 -21.73 15.62
N GLY A 24 -9.97 -21.15 16.82
CA GLY A 24 -10.37 -21.82 18.06
C GLY A 24 -9.30 -22.75 18.65
N THR A 25 -8.12 -22.89 18.02
CA THR A 25 -7.00 -23.69 18.51
C THR A 25 -5.76 -22.83 18.75
N LEU A 26 -5.07 -22.44 17.68
CA LEU A 26 -3.86 -21.61 17.72
C LEU A 26 -4.17 -20.11 17.75
N ILE A 27 -5.32 -19.72 17.21
CA ILE A 27 -5.83 -18.34 17.22
C ILE A 27 -7.28 -18.34 17.71
N ARG A 28 -7.66 -17.31 18.46
CA ARG A 28 -8.96 -17.27 19.17
C ARG A 28 -10.16 -17.19 18.22
N ASP A 29 -10.04 -16.35 17.19
CA ASP A 29 -11.09 -16.02 16.23
C ASP A 29 -10.47 -15.64 14.87
N GLU A 30 -11.31 -15.41 13.87
CA GLU A 30 -10.93 -15.10 12.48
C GLU A 30 -10.19 -13.77 12.30
N PHE A 31 -10.14 -12.93 13.34
CA PHE A 31 -9.39 -11.66 13.33
C PHE A 31 -7.98 -11.81 13.94
N GLY A 32 -7.63 -13.01 14.41
CA GLY A 32 -6.30 -13.34 14.90
C GLY A 32 -5.26 -13.50 13.80
N ALA A 33 -3.99 -13.45 14.18
CA ALA A 33 -2.86 -13.74 13.30
C ALA A 33 -2.03 -14.89 13.92
N LEU A 34 -1.61 -15.84 13.09
CA LEU A 34 -0.73 -16.94 13.52
C LEU A 34 0.68 -16.44 13.87
N ASP A 35 1.16 -15.45 13.12
CA ASP A 35 2.44 -14.78 13.36
C ASP A 35 2.16 -13.31 13.75
N PRO A 36 2.33 -12.93 15.02
CA PRO A 36 2.08 -11.56 15.49
C PRO A 36 3.24 -10.60 15.17
N ASP A 37 4.37 -11.08 14.65
CA ASP A 37 5.56 -10.27 14.37
C ASP A 37 5.52 -9.63 12.98
N LEU A 38 4.52 -9.98 12.17
CA LEU A 38 4.31 -9.39 10.85
C LEU A 38 4.00 -7.90 10.93
N ARG A 39 4.52 -7.13 9.97
CA ARG A 39 4.41 -5.66 9.95
C ARG A 39 4.28 -5.17 8.52
N GLY A 40 3.48 -4.13 8.34
CA GLY A 40 3.36 -3.38 7.11
C GLY A 40 3.54 -1.88 7.35
N ARG A 41 4.14 -1.19 6.37
CA ARG A 41 4.24 0.27 6.34
C ARG A 41 3.84 0.80 4.98
N THR A 42 3.12 1.90 4.98
CA THR A 42 2.71 2.58 3.75
C THR A 42 2.86 4.08 3.91
N ASP A 43 3.65 4.66 3.01
CA ASP A 43 3.86 6.08 2.84
C ASP A 43 3.37 6.47 1.44
N ARG A 44 2.41 7.39 1.35
CA ARG A 44 1.90 7.89 0.07
C ARG A 44 1.68 9.38 0.12
N SER A 45 2.28 10.08 -0.84
CA SER A 45 2.14 11.52 -1.01
C SER A 45 1.67 11.81 -2.43
N ILE A 46 0.59 12.58 -2.58
CA ILE A 46 0.02 12.96 -3.87
C ILE A 46 -0.14 14.48 -3.90
N ALA A 47 0.44 15.11 -4.91
CA ALA A 47 0.23 16.53 -5.20
C ALA A 47 -0.43 16.68 -6.56
N SER A 48 -1.46 17.52 -6.64
CA SER A 48 -2.20 17.75 -7.88
C SER A 48 -2.54 19.21 -8.10
N LEU A 49 -2.47 19.64 -9.36
CA LEU A 49 -2.80 20.97 -9.83
C LEU A 49 -3.84 20.87 -10.94
N ARG A 50 -4.85 21.73 -10.87
CA ARG A 50 -5.87 21.90 -11.91
C ARG A 50 -6.03 23.37 -12.26
N PHE A 51 -5.94 23.65 -13.55
CA PHE A 51 -6.21 24.95 -14.14
C PHE A 51 -7.44 24.86 -15.03
N ASP A 52 -8.34 25.83 -14.87
CA ASP A 52 -9.60 25.94 -15.61
C ASP A 52 -9.79 27.43 -15.90
N SER A 53 -10.05 27.74 -17.16
CA SER A 53 -10.28 29.06 -17.73
C SER A 53 -11.27 28.91 -18.89
N ASP A 54 -11.85 30.01 -19.36
CA ASP A 54 -12.85 29.99 -20.43
C ASP A 54 -12.37 29.25 -21.69
N ASP A 55 -11.09 29.42 -22.07
CA ASP A 55 -10.51 28.82 -23.27
C ASP A 55 -9.62 27.59 -23.00
N TRP A 56 -9.30 27.26 -21.75
CA TRP A 56 -8.25 26.27 -21.44
C TRP A 56 -8.54 25.44 -20.21
N ARG A 57 -8.29 24.14 -20.30
CA ARG A 57 -8.23 23.24 -19.14
C ARG A 57 -6.91 22.49 -19.13
N ALA A 58 -6.27 22.42 -17.97
CA ALA A 58 -5.04 21.65 -17.77
C ALA A 58 -5.04 21.00 -16.39
N SER A 59 -4.44 19.81 -16.31
CA SER A 59 -4.24 19.11 -15.04
C SER A 59 -2.89 18.41 -15.01
N ALA A 60 -2.29 18.35 -13.83
CA ALA A 60 -1.05 17.63 -13.58
C ALA A 60 -1.07 17.06 -12.17
N TYR A 61 -0.46 15.89 -11.97
CA TYR A 61 -0.25 15.33 -10.65
C TYR A 61 1.02 14.50 -10.55
N VAL A 62 1.52 14.37 -9.34
CA VAL A 62 2.65 13.51 -8.98
C VAL A 62 2.30 12.74 -7.73
N GLN A 63 2.69 11.47 -7.70
CA GLN A 63 2.51 10.59 -6.57
C GLN A 63 3.83 9.91 -6.22
N HIS A 64 4.25 10.05 -4.97
CA HIS A 64 5.28 9.21 -4.36
C HIS A 64 4.59 8.10 -3.55
N TYR A 65 5.04 6.86 -3.73
CA TYR A 65 4.53 5.68 -3.03
C TYR A 65 5.69 4.84 -2.53
N ASN A 66 5.68 4.53 -1.23
CA ASN A 66 6.65 3.64 -0.60
C ASN A 66 5.90 2.69 0.33
N TRP A 67 5.95 1.41 0.00
CA TRP A 67 5.24 0.35 0.68
C TRP A 67 6.21 -0.78 1.02
N ASN A 68 6.07 -1.32 2.22
CA ASN A 68 6.88 -2.42 2.72
C ASN A 68 5.98 -3.34 3.52
N LEU A 69 6.06 -4.63 3.25
CA LEU A 69 5.35 -5.68 3.96
C LEU A 69 6.34 -6.79 4.33
N LEU A 70 6.38 -7.12 5.61
CA LEU A 70 6.96 -8.35 6.11
C LEU A 70 5.82 -9.36 6.30
N SER A 71 5.94 -10.50 5.63
CA SER A 71 4.89 -11.51 5.44
C SER A 71 5.43 -12.92 5.67
N ASN A 72 4.58 -13.91 5.93
CA ASN A 72 4.95 -15.28 6.28
C ASN A 72 3.94 -16.36 5.85
N PHE A 73 3.68 -16.49 4.54
CA PHE A 73 2.58 -17.32 4.05
C PHE A 73 2.71 -18.83 4.35
N THR A 74 3.93 -19.36 4.37
CA THR A 74 4.20 -20.80 4.54
C THR A 74 4.74 -21.15 5.92
N PHE A 75 5.05 -20.16 6.76
CA PHE A 75 5.56 -20.30 8.12
C PHE A 75 6.89 -21.05 8.20
N TYR A 76 6.82 -22.39 8.29
CA TYR A 76 7.94 -23.30 8.45
C TYR A 76 7.78 -24.52 7.52
N LEU A 77 6.94 -24.39 6.49
CA LEU A 77 6.61 -25.50 5.58
C LEU A 77 7.80 -25.80 4.66
N ASP A 78 8.51 -24.77 4.18
CA ASP A 78 9.61 -24.90 3.22
C ASP A 78 10.99 -24.89 3.92
N ASP A 79 11.24 -23.95 4.83
CA ASP A 79 12.43 -23.86 5.70
C ASP A 79 12.05 -23.98 7.19
N PRO A 80 12.02 -25.21 7.75
CA PRO A 80 11.63 -25.43 9.14
C PRO A 80 12.65 -24.98 10.17
N VAL A 81 13.87 -24.59 9.77
CA VAL A 81 14.95 -24.18 10.70
C VAL A 81 15.01 -22.66 10.82
N ASN A 82 14.93 -21.94 9.70
CA ASN A 82 15.07 -20.48 9.67
C ASN A 82 13.72 -19.74 9.48
N GLY A 83 12.67 -20.44 9.04
CA GLY A 83 11.36 -19.88 8.73
C GLY A 83 11.27 -19.29 7.32
N ASP A 84 10.04 -19.08 6.86
CA ASP A 84 9.71 -18.73 5.48
C ASP A 84 9.27 -17.26 5.29
N GLN A 85 9.66 -16.40 6.23
CA GLN A 85 9.30 -14.98 6.15
C GLN A 85 9.87 -14.33 4.90
N LEU A 86 9.09 -13.45 4.28
CA LEU A 86 9.46 -12.72 3.08
C LEU A 86 9.14 -11.23 3.22
N GLN A 87 10.01 -10.41 2.63
CA GLN A 87 9.85 -8.97 2.62
C GLN A 87 9.50 -8.48 1.21
N GLN A 88 8.29 -7.95 1.04
CA GLN A 88 7.85 -7.31 -0.19
C GLN A 88 8.03 -5.81 -0.08
N VAL A 89 8.74 -5.22 -1.04
CA VAL A 89 8.98 -3.78 -1.09
C VAL A 89 8.53 -3.20 -2.42
N ASP A 90 7.92 -2.03 -2.36
CA ASP A 90 7.48 -1.31 -3.54
C ASP A 90 7.69 0.19 -3.37
N LYS A 91 8.51 0.77 -4.24
CA LYS A 91 8.85 2.20 -4.23
C LYS A 91 8.63 2.76 -5.63
N ARG A 92 7.71 3.71 -5.75
CA ARG A 92 7.35 4.33 -7.03
C ARG A 92 7.24 5.83 -6.93
N LEU A 93 7.67 6.48 -8.00
CA LEU A 93 7.36 7.87 -8.29
C LEU A 93 6.54 7.93 -9.57
N ASN A 94 5.22 8.02 -9.42
CA ASN A 94 4.29 8.13 -10.53
C ASN A 94 4.17 9.61 -10.91
N ARG A 95 4.54 9.94 -12.15
CA ARG A 95 4.32 11.25 -12.77
C ARG A 95 3.45 11.09 -14.01
N PRO A 96 2.17 10.76 -13.82
CA PRO A 96 1.24 10.65 -14.93
C PRO A 96 1.19 11.99 -15.67
N GLY A 97 1.31 11.90 -16.99
CA GLY A 97 1.51 13.05 -17.88
C GLY A 97 0.43 14.11 -17.72
N CYS A 98 0.81 15.36 -17.99
CA CYS A 98 -0.13 16.46 -18.02
C CYS A 98 -1.11 16.28 -19.18
N CYS A 99 -2.40 16.48 -18.90
CA CYS A 99 -3.45 16.48 -19.91
C CYS A 99 -4.11 17.85 -19.87
N GLY A 100 -4.03 18.56 -21.00
CA GLY A 100 -4.65 19.87 -21.16
C GLY A 100 -4.68 20.31 -22.62
N GLY A 101 -5.69 21.11 -22.95
CA GLY A 101 -5.95 21.58 -24.31
C GLY A 101 -6.87 22.79 -24.33
N ARG A 102 -6.93 23.44 -25.49
CA ARG A 102 -7.83 24.56 -25.75
C ARG A 102 -9.26 24.05 -25.93
N LEU A 103 -10.21 24.68 -25.26
CA LEU A 103 -11.63 24.49 -25.50
C LEU A 103 -11.98 25.27 -26.78
N VAL A 104 -12.42 24.56 -27.82
CA VAL A 104 -12.94 25.11 -29.08
C VAL A 104 -14.45 25.02 -29.10
#